data_AF-A0A8T6SG72-F1
#
_entry.id   AF-A0A8T6SG72-F1
#
_cell.length_a   1.000
_cell.length_b   1.000
_cell.length_c   1.000
_cell.angle_alpha   90.00
_cell.angle_beta   90.00
_cell.angle_gamma   90.00
#
_symmetry.space_group_name_H-M   'P 1'
#
loop_
_entity.id
_entity.type
_entity.pdbx_description
1 polymer ?
#
loop_
_entity_poly.entity_id
_entity_poly.type
_entity_poly.pdbx_seq_one_letter_code
_entity_poly.pdbx_strand_id
1 'polypeptide(L)'
;MGKQGREIVGMNVGKVIELLNKAFADEWLAYYMYWIGARVVVGPHRSKVEEELVEHAEEELEHAEMLAERIIQLGGTPLIKPTDWYDVTNCGYEAPEDNFVVPILKQNIEGERCAIRVYKELLD
;
A
#
# COMPACT_ATOMS: atom_id res chain seq x y z
N MET A 1 11.66 5.62 -25.14
CA MET A 1 12.01 4.31 -24.58
C MET A 1 10.83 3.34 -24.41
N GLY A 2 9.56 3.77 -24.48
CA GLY A 2 8.41 2.90 -24.13
C GLY A 2 7.86 1.92 -25.17
N LYS A 3 8.16 2.04 -26.48
CA LYS A 3 7.53 1.16 -27.50
C LYS A 3 8.03 -0.29 -27.45
N GLN A 4 9.35 -0.50 -27.43
CA GLN A 4 9.93 -1.84 -27.37
C GLN A 4 9.63 -2.56 -26.05
N GLY A 5 9.66 -1.84 -24.90
CA GLY A 5 9.29 -2.44 -23.61
C GLY A 5 7.84 -2.92 -23.57
N ARG A 6 6.91 -2.20 -24.23
CA ARG A 6 5.51 -2.62 -24.36
C ARG A 6 5.31 -3.80 -25.30
N GLU A 7 6.09 -3.89 -26.37
CA GLU A 7 6.05 -5.01 -27.33
C GLU A 7 6.63 -6.31 -26.75
N ILE A 8 7.65 -6.23 -25.89
CA ILE A 8 8.31 -7.39 -25.27
C ILE A 8 7.42 -8.06 -24.21
N VAL A 9 6.63 -7.28 -23.48
CA VAL A 9 5.92 -7.77 -22.28
C VAL A 9 4.81 -8.78 -22.62
N GLY A 10 4.24 -8.78 -23.83
CA GLY A 10 3.22 -9.75 -24.27
C GLY A 10 1.88 -9.72 -23.49
N MET A 11 1.89 -9.19 -22.27
CA MET A 11 0.73 -8.89 -21.44
C MET A 11 0.11 -7.54 -21.84
N ASN A 12 -1.18 -7.40 -21.57
CA ASN A 12 -1.87 -6.14 -21.70
C ASN A 12 -1.30 -5.14 -20.69
N VAL A 13 -0.36 -4.29 -21.14
CA VAL A 13 0.29 -3.25 -20.32
C VAL A 13 -0.73 -2.34 -19.64
N GLY A 14 -1.87 -2.09 -20.26
CA GLY A 14 -2.97 -1.34 -19.66
C GLY A 14 -3.53 -2.04 -18.41
N LYS A 15 -3.67 -3.37 -18.45
CA LYS A 15 -4.09 -4.15 -17.28
C LYS A 15 -3.04 -4.15 -16.18
N VAL A 16 -1.75 -4.24 -16.53
CA VAL A 16 -0.66 -4.13 -15.54
C VAL A 16 -0.71 -2.77 -14.85
N ILE A 17 -0.83 -1.67 -15.60
CA ILE A 17 -0.94 -0.32 -15.04
C ILE A 17 -2.18 -0.19 -14.14
N GLU A 18 -3.31 -0.79 -14.52
CA GLU A 18 -4.51 -0.82 -13.68
C GLU A 18 -4.22 -1.50 -12.34
N LEU A 19 -3.64 -2.70 -12.36
CA LEU A 19 -3.34 -3.46 -11.14
C LEU A 19 -2.29 -2.76 -10.26
N LEU A 20 -1.26 -2.18 -10.85
CA LEU A 20 -0.25 -1.39 -10.12
C LEU A 20 -0.86 -0.15 -9.46
N ASN A 21 -1.85 0.50 -10.09
CA ASN A 21 -2.55 1.63 -9.46
C ASN A 21 -3.42 1.19 -8.27
N LYS A 22 -3.94 -0.04 -8.26
CA LYS A 22 -4.64 -0.58 -7.09
C LYS A 22 -3.69 -0.82 -5.93
N ALA A 23 -2.56 -1.49 -6.20
CA ALA A 23 -1.50 -1.67 -5.20
C ALA A 23 -1.00 -0.30 -4.69
N PHE A 24 -0.80 0.67 -5.58
CA PHE A 24 -0.37 2.03 -5.19
C PHE A 24 -1.37 2.71 -4.26
N ALA A 25 -2.67 2.52 -4.48
CA ALA A 25 -3.69 3.01 -3.55
C ALA A 25 -3.60 2.31 -2.19
N ASP A 26 -3.39 0.99 -2.18
CA ASP A 26 -3.23 0.20 -0.95
C ASP A 26 -2.04 0.72 -0.13
N GLU A 27 -0.87 0.94 -0.76
CA GLU A 27 0.32 1.42 -0.05
C GLU A 27 0.15 2.81 0.58
N TRP A 28 -0.54 3.73 -0.10
CA TRP A 28 -0.83 5.05 0.48
C TRP A 28 -1.78 4.98 1.68
N LEU A 29 -2.77 4.09 1.62
CA LEU A 29 -3.70 3.86 2.73
C LEU A 29 -2.99 3.16 3.89
N ALA A 30 -2.15 2.16 3.61
CA ALA A 30 -1.33 1.46 4.59
C ALA A 30 -0.31 2.40 5.25
N TYR A 31 0.41 3.20 4.47
CA TYR A 31 1.29 4.28 4.95
C TYR A 31 0.58 5.13 5.99
N TYR A 32 -0.59 5.68 5.64
CA TYR A 32 -1.30 6.57 6.55
C TYR A 32 -1.82 5.81 7.78
N MET A 33 -2.28 4.57 7.63
CA MET A 33 -2.72 3.70 8.72
C MET A 33 -1.59 3.46 9.74
N TYR A 34 -0.41 3.06 9.27
CA TYR A 34 0.77 2.84 10.12
C TYR A 34 1.23 4.15 10.76
N TRP A 35 1.34 5.21 9.97
CA TRP A 35 1.77 6.52 10.45
C TRP A 35 0.82 7.05 11.53
N ILE A 36 -0.50 7.09 11.29
CA ILE A 36 -1.45 7.59 12.29
C ILE A 36 -1.51 6.66 13.50
N GLY A 37 -1.46 5.34 13.29
CA GLY A 37 -1.39 4.31 14.33
C GLY A 37 -0.24 4.56 15.30
N ALA A 38 0.95 4.86 14.80
CA ALA A 38 2.13 5.18 15.61
C ALA A 38 1.92 6.39 16.54
N ARG A 39 1.12 7.37 16.12
CA ARG A 39 0.89 8.59 16.92
C ARG A 39 -0.22 8.42 17.95
N VAL A 40 -1.20 7.55 17.68
CA VAL A 40 -2.38 7.40 18.56
C VAL A 40 -2.28 6.21 19.50
N VAL A 41 -1.40 5.23 19.22
CA VAL A 41 -1.28 3.99 19.99
C VAL A 41 -1.04 4.22 21.48
N VAL A 42 -1.76 3.49 22.34
CA VAL A 42 -1.62 3.49 23.81
C VAL A 42 -1.62 2.07 24.37
N GLY A 43 -1.00 1.89 25.54
CA GLY A 43 -1.03 0.62 26.28
C GLY A 43 0.34 0.04 26.61
N PRO A 44 0.40 -1.23 27.03
CA PRO A 44 1.66 -1.92 27.34
C PRO A 44 2.58 -1.98 26.11
N HIS A 45 3.89 -1.81 26.32
CA HIS A 45 4.90 -1.86 25.25
C HIS A 45 4.70 -0.84 24.10
N ARG A 46 3.89 0.20 24.33
CA ARG A 46 3.60 1.27 23.35
C ARG A 46 4.81 1.79 22.59
N SER A 47 5.93 2.03 23.28
CA SER A 47 7.14 2.57 22.63
C SER A 47 7.73 1.65 21.58
N LYS A 48 7.69 0.32 21.80
CA LYS A 48 8.16 -0.66 20.82
C LYS A 48 7.19 -0.79 19.66
N VAL A 49 5.89 -0.82 19.97
CA VAL A 49 4.86 -0.87 18.92
C VAL A 49 4.95 0.39 18.05
N GLU A 50 5.09 1.58 18.66
CA GLU A 50 5.28 2.83 17.92
C GLU A 50 6.51 2.80 17.00
N GLU A 51 7.64 2.25 17.45
CA GLU A 51 8.85 2.09 16.63
C GLU A 51 8.60 1.23 15.39
N GLU A 52 7.99 0.05 15.57
CA GLU A 52 7.65 -0.87 14.46
C GLU A 52 6.62 -0.25 13.51
N LEU A 53 5.63 0.48 14.01
CA LEU A 53 4.65 1.17 13.17
C LEU A 53 5.28 2.29 12.33
N VAL A 54 6.31 2.97 12.85
CA VAL A 54 7.05 3.96 12.09
C VAL A 54 7.89 3.30 11.00
N GLU A 55 8.57 2.19 11.32
CA GLU A 55 9.33 1.41 10.35
C GLU A 55 8.44 0.94 9.20
N HIS A 56 7.30 0.31 9.49
CA HIS A 56 6.33 -0.08 8.46
C HIS A 56 5.79 1.10 7.66
N ALA A 57 5.51 2.25 8.28
CA ALA A 57 5.12 3.43 7.52
C ALA A 57 6.23 3.88 6.55
N GLU A 58 7.51 3.76 6.90
CA GLU A 58 8.60 4.07 5.98
C GLU A 58 8.69 3.05 4.83
N GLU A 59 8.48 1.75 5.12
CA GLU A 59 8.43 0.69 4.11
C GLU A 59 7.29 0.91 3.09
N GLU A 60 6.07 1.23 3.55
CA GLU A 60 4.94 1.45 2.62
C GLU A 60 5.13 2.70 1.74
N LEU A 61 5.84 3.72 2.25
CA LEU A 61 6.22 4.86 1.42
C LEU A 61 7.19 4.43 0.32
N GLU A 62 8.20 3.62 0.65
CA GLU A 62 9.14 3.08 -0.35
C GLU A 62 8.40 2.24 -1.39
N HIS A 63 7.46 1.38 -0.97
CA HIS A 63 6.61 0.61 -1.88
C HIS A 63 5.79 1.50 -2.82
N ALA A 64 5.15 2.54 -2.29
CA ALA A 64 4.37 3.50 -3.08
C ALA A 64 5.24 4.22 -4.12
N GLU A 65 6.49 4.59 -3.76
CA GLU A 65 7.46 5.18 -4.68
C GLU A 65 7.84 4.21 -5.81
N MET A 66 8.18 2.96 -5.47
CA MET A 66 8.52 1.92 -6.44
C MET A 66 7.38 1.67 -7.43
N LEU A 67 6.14 1.61 -6.94
CA LEU A 67 4.95 1.43 -7.78
C LEU A 67 4.72 2.64 -8.69
N ALA A 68 4.85 3.86 -8.17
CA ALA A 68 4.71 5.07 -8.96
C ALA A 68 5.74 5.13 -10.10
N GLU A 69 7.00 4.85 -9.79
CA GLU A 69 8.06 4.76 -10.80
C GLU A 69 7.75 3.71 -11.85
N ARG A 70 7.29 2.52 -11.44
CA ARG A 70 6.97 1.44 -12.36
C ARG A 70 5.82 1.80 -13.29
N ILE A 71 4.77 2.43 -12.77
CA ILE A 71 3.65 2.93 -13.57
C ILE A 71 4.13 3.93 -14.63
N ILE A 72 4.99 4.87 -14.25
CA ILE A 72 5.56 5.88 -15.16
C ILE A 72 6.44 5.22 -16.23
N GLN A 73 7.28 4.24 -15.88
CA GLN A 73 8.12 3.50 -16.83
C GLN A 73 7.30 2.74 -17.89
N LEU A 74 6.14 2.20 -17.49
CA LEU A 74 5.17 1.57 -18.40
C LEU A 74 4.37 2.60 -19.22
N GLY A 75 4.52 3.89 -18.90
CA GLY A 75 3.89 5.03 -19.53
C GLY A 75 2.42 5.21 -19.15
N GLY A 76 2.06 4.81 -17.93
CA GLY A 76 0.82 5.20 -17.26
C GLY A 76 1.01 6.45 -16.39
N THR A 77 -0.01 6.76 -15.59
CA THR A 77 0.01 7.84 -14.59
C THR A 77 -0.45 7.26 -13.26
N PRO A 78 0.31 7.42 -12.16
CA PRO A 78 -0.15 7.05 -10.83
C PRO A 78 -1.42 7.83 -10.45
N LEU A 79 -2.23 7.29 -9.54
CA LEU A 79 -3.40 8.02 -9.03
C LEU A 79 -2.95 9.35 -8.40
N ILE A 80 -3.55 10.46 -8.84
CA ILE A 80 -3.15 11.82 -8.42
C ILE A 80 -4.11 12.45 -7.39
N LYS A 81 -5.24 11.80 -7.11
CA LYS A 81 -6.21 12.27 -6.12
C LYS A 81 -6.38 11.22 -5.03
N PRO A 82 -6.18 11.58 -3.75
CA PRO A 82 -6.44 10.68 -2.64
C PRO A 82 -7.87 10.13 -2.59
N THR A 83 -8.85 10.87 -3.12
CA THR A 83 -10.24 10.39 -3.20
C THR A 83 -10.38 9.13 -4.04
N ASP A 84 -9.55 8.99 -5.08
CA ASP A 84 -9.67 7.89 -6.04
C ASP A 84 -9.10 6.58 -5.49
N TRP A 85 -8.31 6.63 -4.40
CA TRP A 85 -7.75 5.43 -3.76
C TRP A 85 -8.84 4.48 -3.27
N TYR A 86 -9.90 5.03 -2.67
CA TYR A 86 -11.02 4.27 -2.12
C TYR A 86 -11.87 3.58 -3.20
N ASP A 87 -11.82 4.06 -4.44
CA ASP A 87 -12.57 3.46 -5.55
C ASP A 87 -11.89 2.20 -6.10
N VAL A 88 -10.59 2.02 -5.85
CA VAL A 88 -9.78 1.00 -6.54
C VAL A 88 -8.92 0.13 -5.62
N THR A 89 -8.75 0.51 -4.36
CA THR A 89 -8.03 -0.24 -3.32
C THR A 89 -8.52 -1.69 -3.24
N ASN A 90 -7.59 -2.62 -3.00
CA ASN A 90 -7.90 -4.02 -2.73
C ASN A 90 -8.16 -4.26 -1.23
N CYS A 91 -7.44 -3.55 -0.37
CA CYS A 91 -7.43 -3.80 1.08
C CYS A 91 -8.30 -2.83 1.88
N GLY A 92 -8.62 -1.67 1.30
CA GLY A 92 -9.33 -0.62 1.99
C GLY A 92 -8.47 0.10 3.01
N TYR A 93 -9.14 0.94 3.80
CA TYR A 93 -8.55 1.62 4.94
C TYR A 93 -9.43 1.40 6.15
N GLU A 94 -8.81 0.94 7.23
CA GLU A 94 -9.43 0.84 8.54
C GLU A 94 -8.81 1.93 9.43
N ALA A 95 -9.63 2.78 10.02
CA ALA A 95 -9.13 3.79 10.95
C ALA A 95 -8.85 3.14 12.32
N PRO A 96 -7.74 3.47 13.00
CA PRO A 96 -7.47 2.96 14.35
C PRO A 96 -8.36 3.66 15.40
N GLU A 97 -9.67 3.36 15.37
CA GLU A 97 -10.68 3.94 16.27
C GLU A 97 -10.50 3.47 17.72
N ASP A 98 -10.05 2.23 17.92
CA ASP A 98 -9.57 1.73 19.21
C ASP A 98 -8.04 1.81 19.24
N ASN A 99 -7.53 2.77 20.02
CA ASN A 99 -6.12 3.08 20.05
C ASN A 99 -5.30 2.17 20.98
N PHE A 100 -5.91 1.15 21.60
CA PHE A 100 -5.17 0.20 22.42
C PHE A 100 -4.27 -0.70 21.55
N VAL A 101 -3.08 -1.05 22.06
CA VAL A 101 -2.07 -1.82 21.32
C VAL A 101 -2.61 -3.11 20.66
N VAL A 102 -3.49 -3.85 21.31
CA VAL A 102 -3.97 -5.15 20.80
C VAL A 102 -4.86 -4.98 19.56
N PRO A 103 -5.90 -4.12 19.58
CA PRO A 103 -6.66 -3.75 18.39
C PRO A 103 -5.80 -3.30 17.21
N ILE A 104 -4.88 -2.35 17.42
CA ILE A 104 -3.99 -1.85 16.36
C ILE A 104 -3.16 -2.98 15.74
N LEU A 105 -2.54 -3.82 16.57
CA LEU A 105 -1.74 -4.93 16.06
C LEU A 105 -2.57 -5.95 15.27
N LYS A 106 -3.82 -6.21 15.68
CA LYS A 106 -4.72 -7.10 14.93
C LYS A 106 -5.07 -6.51 13.58
N GLN A 107 -5.42 -5.23 13.55
CA GLN A 107 -5.74 -4.51 12.33
C GLN A 107 -4.57 -4.59 11.33
N ASN A 108 -3.35 -4.31 11.77
CA ASN A 108 -2.16 -4.38 10.92
C ASN A 108 -1.95 -5.79 10.36
N ILE A 109 -2.09 -6.83 11.19
CA ILE A 109 -1.95 -8.22 10.74
C ILE A 109 -2.97 -8.56 9.63
N GLU A 110 -4.20 -8.05 9.71
CA GLU A 110 -5.18 -8.25 8.63
C GLU A 110 -4.82 -7.47 7.37
N GLY A 111 -4.30 -6.24 7.51
CA GLY A 111 -3.73 -5.46 6.41
C GLY A 111 -2.62 -6.21 5.67
N GLU A 112 -1.63 -6.71 6.41
CA GLU A 112 -0.51 -7.50 5.87
C GLU A 112 -0.98 -8.76 5.13
N ARG A 113 -1.96 -9.49 5.68
CA ARG A 113 -2.54 -10.66 5.00
C ARG A 113 -3.21 -10.29 3.69
N CYS A 114 -3.83 -9.11 3.62
CA CYS A 114 -4.38 -8.61 2.37
C CYS A 114 -3.27 -8.26 1.38
N ALA A 115 -2.24 -7.51 1.79
CA ALA A 115 -1.10 -7.16 0.95
C ALA A 115 -0.41 -8.40 0.36
N ILE A 116 -0.10 -9.40 1.19
CA ILE A 116 0.48 -10.68 0.75
C ILE A 116 -0.38 -11.36 -0.33
N ARG A 117 -1.72 -11.35 -0.17
CA ARG A 117 -2.63 -11.93 -1.17
C ARG A 117 -2.59 -11.14 -2.47
N VAL A 118 -2.65 -9.81 -2.41
CA VAL A 118 -2.62 -8.92 -3.60
C VAL A 118 -1.34 -9.12 -4.39
N TYR A 119 -0.18 -9.08 -3.72
CA TYR A 119 1.11 -9.26 -4.40
C TYR A 119 1.30 -10.66 -4.96
N LYS A 120 0.77 -11.68 -4.30
CA LYS A 120 0.76 -13.03 -4.86
C LYS A 120 -0.08 -13.09 -6.15
N GLU A 121 -1.29 -12.54 -6.13
CA GLU A 121 -2.17 -12.48 -7.31
C GLU A 121 -1.57 -11.64 -8.45
N LEU A 122 -0.72 -10.65 -8.15
CA LEU A 122 0.01 -9.87 -9.14
C LEU A 122 1.12 -10.67 -9.85
N LEU A 123 1.68 -11.68 -9.17
CA LEU A 123 2.77 -12.50 -9.68
C LEU A 123 2.28 -13.75 -10.45
N ASP A 124 1.07 -14.21 -10.16
CA ASP A 124 0.40 -15.37 -10.78
C ASP A 124 -0.21 -15.02 -12.16
#